data_AF-A0A0Q7TZS0-F1
#
_entry.id   AF-A0A0Q7TZS0-F1
#
_cell.length_a   1.000
_cell.length_b   1.000
_cell.length_c   1.000
_cell.angle_alpha   90.00
_cell.angle_beta   90.00
_cell.angle_gamma   90.00
#
_symmetry.space_group_name_H-M   'P 1'
#
loop_
_entity.id
_entity.type
_entity.pdbx_description
1 polymer ?
#
loop_
_entity_poly.entity_id
_entity_poly.type
_entity_poly.pdbx_seq_one_letter_code
_entity_poly.pdbx_strand_id
1 'polypeptide(L)'
;MSQDRLRHAASVAGLWGITWWCSHDVSRSLLDFPEVEYDLGLFTSDRELKPTGRRFGELAAELRGAPAPEPVAEALVLDDVDATGAVPHREACGPGGAFFEAWMRHAERVGRGPQIVLRSSSQDAALLAARGIRHVVEVAAV
;
A
#
# COMPACT_ATOMS: atom_id res chain seq x y z
N MET A 1 1.77 5.27 -16.33
CA MET A 1 1.52 4.95 -14.90
C MET A 1 0.81 6.13 -14.26
N SER A 2 -0.37 5.93 -13.65
CA SER A 2 -1.08 7.05 -13.00
C SER A 2 -0.25 7.54 -11.82
N GLN A 3 -0.16 8.87 -11.68
CA GLN A 3 0.60 9.54 -10.61
C GLN A 3 0.08 9.18 -9.21
N ASP A 4 -1.13 8.64 -9.17
CA ASP A 4 -1.93 8.44 -7.97
C ASP A 4 -1.33 7.36 -7.06
N ARG A 5 -0.69 6.33 -7.60
CA ARG A 5 -0.15 5.21 -6.79
C ARG A 5 0.89 5.66 -5.77
N LEU A 6 1.86 6.47 -6.18
CA LEU A 6 2.91 6.98 -5.29
C LEU A 6 2.34 7.98 -4.28
N ARG A 7 1.36 8.78 -4.68
CA ARG A 7 0.69 9.73 -3.77
C ARG A 7 -0.18 9.02 -2.74
N HIS A 8 -0.89 7.96 -3.13
CA HIS A 8 -1.65 7.13 -2.19
C HIS A 8 -0.70 6.47 -1.17
N ALA A 9 0.42 5.90 -1.62
CA ALA A 9 1.43 5.36 -0.70
C ALA A 9 1.98 6.45 0.24
N ALA A 10 2.41 7.59 -0.31
CA ALA A 10 2.96 8.71 0.46
C ALA A 10 1.95 9.36 1.42
N SER A 11 0.65 9.11 1.27
CA SER A 11 -0.39 9.56 2.19
C SER A 11 -0.54 8.68 3.44
N VAL A 12 0.17 7.55 3.52
CA VAL A 12 0.13 6.65 4.67
C VAL A 12 1.04 7.17 5.78
N ALA A 13 0.45 7.49 6.94
CA ALA A 13 1.19 7.89 8.13
C ALA A 13 2.18 6.80 8.57
N GLY A 14 3.41 7.22 8.89
CA GLY A 14 4.48 6.31 9.30
C GLY A 14 5.20 5.58 8.17
N LEU A 15 4.91 5.87 6.89
CA LEU A 15 5.67 5.32 5.77
C LEU A 15 7.14 5.79 5.86
N TRP A 16 8.06 4.83 5.96
CA TRP A 16 9.49 5.14 6.03
C TRP A 16 10.09 5.55 4.68
N GLY A 17 9.65 4.93 3.58
CA GLY A 17 10.15 5.23 2.24
C GLY A 17 9.52 4.36 1.16
N ILE A 18 9.83 4.71 -0.09
CA ILE A 18 9.39 3.98 -1.28
C ILE A 18 10.62 3.56 -2.08
N THR A 19 10.77 2.26 -2.32
CA THR A 19 11.82 1.71 -3.17
C THR A 19 11.20 1.19 -4.46
N TRP A 20 11.61 1.74 -5.59
CA TRP A 20 11.07 1.38 -6.90
C TRP A 20 11.72 0.09 -7.43
N TRP A 21 10.90 -0.81 -7.98
CA TRP A 21 11.37 -1.92 -8.80
C TRP A 21 11.15 -1.59 -10.28
N CYS A 22 12.19 -1.38 -11.09
CA CYS A 22 13.62 -1.46 -10.78
C CYS A 22 14.40 -0.28 -11.39
N SER A 23 15.71 -0.24 -11.18
CA SER A 23 16.54 0.87 -11.67
C SER A 23 16.64 0.89 -13.19
N HIS A 24 16.97 -0.25 -13.82
CA HIS A 24 17.19 -0.38 -15.26
C HIS A 24 16.40 -1.55 -15.83
N ASP A 25 15.98 -1.40 -17.08
CA ASP A 25 15.44 -2.49 -17.89
C ASP A 25 16.43 -3.63 -18.02
N VAL A 26 15.92 -4.86 -18.04
CA VAL A 26 16.71 -6.04 -18.39
C VAL A 26 17.04 -5.97 -19.88
N SER A 27 18.30 -6.24 -20.26
CA SER A 27 18.66 -6.31 -21.67
C SER A 27 17.92 -7.46 -22.35
N ARG A 28 17.32 -7.19 -23.52
CA ARG A 28 16.67 -8.22 -24.36
C ARG A 28 17.64 -9.25 -24.95
N SER A 29 18.95 -9.04 -24.78
CA SER A 29 19.97 -10.07 -25.08
C SER A 29 20.00 -11.20 -24.03
N LEU A 30 19.46 -10.96 -22.84
CA LEU A 30 19.24 -11.99 -21.83
C LEU A 30 17.90 -12.64 -22.14
N LEU A 31 17.85 -13.97 -22.15
CA LEU A 31 16.66 -14.73 -22.50
C LEU A 31 15.94 -15.25 -21.25
N ASP A 32 14.71 -15.73 -21.44
CA ASP A 32 13.91 -16.48 -20.45
C ASP A 32 13.34 -15.70 -19.25
N PHE A 33 13.36 -14.36 -19.29
CA PHE A 33 12.54 -13.56 -18.36
C PHE A 33 11.08 -13.45 -18.83
N PRO A 34 10.11 -13.37 -17.91
CA PRO A 34 8.75 -12.93 -18.24
C PRO A 34 8.78 -11.59 -18.96
N GLU A 35 7.98 -11.42 -20.03
CA GLU A 35 8.06 -10.26 -20.93
C GLU A 35 7.98 -8.92 -20.20
N VAL A 36 7.18 -8.83 -19.12
CA VAL A 36 7.02 -7.61 -18.33
C VAL A 36 8.34 -7.13 -17.70
N GLU A 37 9.25 -8.04 -17.33
CA GLU A 37 10.50 -7.72 -16.61
C GLU A 37 11.47 -6.88 -17.45
N TYR A 38 11.41 -6.97 -18.78
CA TYR A 38 12.29 -6.20 -19.66
C TYR A 38 12.00 -4.69 -19.64
N ASP A 39 10.82 -4.27 -19.18
CA ASP A 39 10.37 -2.87 -19.31
C ASP A 39 10.03 -2.18 -17.97
N LEU A 40 10.38 -2.78 -16.81
CA LEU A 40 10.08 -2.25 -15.46
C LEU A 40 11.02 -1.13 -14.98
N GLY A 41 12.16 -0.94 -15.65
CA GLY A 41 13.19 0.01 -15.25
C GLY A 41 12.76 1.47 -15.29
N LEU A 42 13.37 2.29 -14.44
CA LEU A 42 13.33 3.76 -14.55
C LEU A 42 14.22 4.28 -15.69
N PHE A 43 15.24 3.51 -16.05
CA PHE A 43 16.14 3.73 -17.19
C PHE A 43 16.05 2.54 -18.15
N THR A 44 16.36 2.76 -19.42
CA THR A 44 16.55 1.66 -20.38
C THR A 44 17.84 0.89 -20.06
N SER A 45 18.04 -0.27 -20.71
CA SER A 45 19.28 -1.04 -20.60
C SER A 45 20.52 -0.24 -21.04
N ASP A 46 20.31 0.71 -21.96
CA ASP A 46 21.35 1.61 -22.49
C ASP A 46 21.52 2.89 -21.65
N ARG A 47 20.90 2.95 -20.45
CA ARG A 47 20.99 4.04 -19.46
C ARG A 47 20.26 5.33 -19.84
N GLU A 48 19.32 5.27 -20.76
CA GLU A 48 18.47 6.41 -21.10
C GLU A 48 17.32 6.55 -20.09
N LEU A 49 17.06 7.76 -19.61
CA LEU A 49 16.00 8.02 -18.63
C LEU A 49 14.62 7.85 -19.26
N LYS A 50 13.79 6.97 -18.69
CA LYS A 50 12.41 6.75 -19.15
C LYS A 50 11.46 7.81 -18.57
N PRO A 51 10.29 8.05 -19.21
CA PRO A 51 9.25 8.93 -18.65
C PRO A 51 8.84 8.55 -17.22
N THR A 52 8.79 7.24 -16.91
CA THR A 52 8.52 6.73 -15.56
C THR A 52 9.61 7.15 -14.56
N GLY A 53 10.89 7.04 -14.95
CA GLY A 53 12.04 7.53 -14.17
C GLY A 53 11.98 9.01 -13.88
N ARG A 54 11.72 9.82 -14.92
CA ARG A 54 11.53 11.27 -14.77
C ARG A 54 10.41 11.57 -13.77
N ARG A 55 9.25 10.92 -13.93
CA ARG A 55 8.09 11.19 -13.08
C ARG A 55 8.32 10.74 -11.63
N PHE A 56 9.00 9.62 -11.43
CA PHE A 56 9.39 9.17 -10.10
C PHE A 56 10.30 10.19 -9.40
N GLY A 57 11.30 10.72 -10.11
CA GLY A 57 12.18 11.77 -9.60
C GLY A 57 11.45 13.07 -9.25
N GLU A 58 10.54 13.52 -10.12
CA GLU A 58 9.70 14.71 -9.86
C GLU A 58 8.85 14.55 -8.59
N LEU A 59 8.17 13.42 -8.44
CA LEU A 59 7.36 13.13 -7.25
C LEU A 59 8.22 13.00 -5.99
N ALA A 60 9.40 12.40 -6.07
CA ALA A 60 10.32 12.32 -4.94
C ALA A 60 10.80 13.71 -4.49
N ALA A 61 11.00 14.65 -5.42
CA ALA A 61 11.34 16.03 -5.09
C ALA A 61 10.15 16.78 -4.46
N GLU A 62 8.95 16.64 -5.04
CA GLU A 62 7.70 17.22 -4.53
C GLU A 62 7.42 16.75 -3.09
N LEU A 63 7.46 15.44 -2.86
CA LEU A 63 7.08 14.82 -1.58
C LEU A 63 8.13 15.02 -0.48
N ARG A 64 9.41 15.26 -0.82
CA ARG A 64 10.46 15.51 0.17
C ARG A 64 10.21 16.76 1.02
N GLY A 65 9.53 17.76 0.46
CA GLY A 65 9.17 19.00 1.17
C GLY A 65 7.75 19.00 1.74
N ALA A 66 6.98 17.93 1.54
CA ALA A 66 5.59 17.85 1.99
C ALA A 66 5.50 17.60 3.51
N PRO A 67 4.45 18.09 4.19
CA PRO A 67 4.19 17.72 5.57
C PRO A 67 3.92 16.23 5.69
N ALA A 68 4.26 15.65 6.84
CA ALA A 68 3.91 14.27 7.14
C ALA A 68 2.38 14.11 7.12
N PRO A 69 1.86 13.02 6.52
CA PRO A 69 0.42 12.79 6.49
C PRO A 69 -0.12 12.44 7.88
N GLU A 70 -1.29 13.00 8.20
CA GLU A 70 -2.03 12.65 9.42
C GLU A 70 -2.64 11.24 9.32
N PRO A 71 -2.64 10.46 10.43
CA PRO A 71 -3.30 9.16 10.47
C PRO A 71 -4.80 9.24 10.16
N VAL A 72 -5.32 8.23 9.46
CA VAL A 72 -6.77 8.11 9.19
C VAL A 72 -7.48 7.66 10.47
N ALA A 73 -8.54 8.35 10.87
CA ALA A 73 -9.22 8.08 12.14
C ALA A 73 -10.11 6.82 12.14
N GLU A 74 -10.37 6.22 10.98
CA GLU A 74 -11.16 5.00 10.83
C GLU A 74 -10.25 3.77 10.67
N ALA A 75 -10.60 2.68 11.35
CA ALA A 75 -9.92 1.40 11.25
C ALA A 75 -10.90 0.27 10.96
N LEU A 76 -10.52 -0.62 10.03
CA LEU A 76 -11.23 -1.89 9.82
C LEU A 76 -10.68 -2.96 10.76
N VAL A 77 -11.57 -3.78 11.32
CA VAL A 77 -11.21 -4.92 12.15
C VAL A 77 -10.86 -6.12 11.27
N LEU A 78 -9.65 -6.64 11.43
CA LEU A 78 -9.21 -7.90 10.87
C LEU A 78 -9.19 -8.97 11.98
N ASP A 79 -9.68 -10.17 11.69
CA ASP A 79 -9.61 -11.27 12.65
C ASP A 79 -8.15 -11.64 12.96
N ASP A 80 -7.89 -12.13 14.17
CA ASP A 80 -6.57 -12.61 14.55
C ASP A 80 -6.21 -13.93 13.83
N VAL A 81 -4.92 -14.27 13.89
CA VAL A 81 -4.49 -15.65 13.61
C VAL A 81 -5.08 -16.56 14.69
N ASP A 82 -5.50 -17.77 14.31
CA ASP A 82 -6.07 -18.69 15.29
C ASP A 82 -4.99 -19.27 16.24
N ALA A 83 -5.42 -19.98 17.28
CA ALA A 83 -4.53 -20.56 18.28
C ALA A 83 -3.54 -21.60 17.71
N THR A 84 -3.77 -22.09 16.48
CA THR A 84 -2.88 -23.04 15.77
C THR A 84 -1.90 -22.34 14.83
N GLY A 85 -2.01 -21.01 14.69
CA GLY A 85 -1.22 -20.20 13.76
C GLY A 85 -1.79 -20.19 12.34
N ALA A 86 -2.99 -20.72 12.11
CA ALA A 86 -3.64 -20.60 10.82
C ALA A 86 -4.15 -19.16 10.63
N VAL A 87 -4.18 -18.72 9.37
CA VAL A 87 -4.59 -17.39 8.96
C VAL A 87 -5.89 -17.50 8.15
N PRO A 88 -7.03 -17.85 8.79
CA PRO A 88 -8.26 -18.19 8.08
C PRO A 88 -8.80 -17.03 7.23
N HIS A 89 -8.42 -15.79 7.55
CA HIS A 89 -8.80 -14.57 6.84
C HIS A 89 -7.83 -14.16 5.72
N ARG A 90 -6.76 -14.94 5.45
CA ARG A 90 -5.77 -14.58 4.43
C ARG A 90 -6.40 -14.50 3.03
N GLU A 91 -7.29 -15.42 2.71
CA GLU A 91 -8.03 -15.40 1.44
C GLU A 91 -8.94 -14.17 1.34
N ALA A 92 -9.61 -13.79 2.43
CA ALA A 92 -10.45 -12.59 2.48
C ALA A 92 -9.66 -11.27 2.29
N CYS A 93 -8.35 -11.28 2.54
CA CYS A 93 -7.45 -10.15 2.31
C CYS A 93 -6.92 -10.08 0.86
N GLY A 94 -7.06 -11.15 0.08
CA GLY A 94 -6.66 -11.16 -1.33
C GLY A 94 -7.58 -10.30 -2.20
N PRO A 95 -7.16 -9.91 -3.41
CA PRO A 95 -8.03 -9.21 -4.35
C PRO A 95 -9.36 -9.94 -4.58
N GLY A 96 -10.49 -9.24 -4.45
CA GLY A 96 -11.84 -9.83 -4.50
C GLY A 96 -12.34 -10.44 -3.19
N GLY A 97 -11.48 -10.57 -2.18
CA GLY A 97 -11.87 -11.02 -0.84
C GLY A 97 -12.63 -9.94 -0.06
N ALA A 98 -13.49 -10.35 0.86
CA ALA A 98 -14.42 -9.44 1.53
C ALA A 98 -13.73 -8.30 2.30
N PHE A 99 -12.60 -8.58 2.94
CA PHE A 99 -11.83 -7.59 3.67
C PHE A 99 -11.12 -6.62 2.71
N PHE A 100 -10.52 -7.14 1.64
CA PHE A 100 -9.95 -6.31 0.58
C PHE A 100 -10.99 -5.36 -0.01
N GLU A 101 -12.18 -5.87 -0.35
CA GLU A 101 -13.26 -5.08 -0.92
C GLU A 101 -13.81 -4.02 0.06
N ALA A 102 -13.88 -4.33 1.36
CA ALA A 102 -14.24 -3.34 2.38
C ALA A 102 -13.20 -2.21 2.48
N TRP A 103 -11.92 -2.57 2.46
CA TRP A 103 -10.82 -1.61 2.47
C TRP A 103 -10.84 -0.72 1.22
N MET A 104 -11.03 -1.30 0.04
CA MET A 104 -11.09 -0.57 -1.23
C MET A 104 -12.29 0.38 -1.29
N ARG A 105 -13.50 -0.07 -0.90
CA ARG A 105 -14.68 0.81 -0.83
C ARG A 105 -14.47 2.00 0.12
N HIS A 106 -13.80 1.78 1.26
CA HIS A 106 -13.43 2.89 2.13
C HIS A 106 -12.47 3.84 1.42
N ALA A 107 -11.39 3.31 0.82
CA ALA A 107 -10.39 4.10 0.13
C ALA A 107 -10.98 4.94 -1.01
N GLU A 108 -11.93 4.40 -1.77
CA GLU A 108 -12.67 5.10 -2.81
C GLU A 108 -13.54 6.24 -2.25
N ARG A 109 -14.26 5.98 -1.14
CA ARG A 109 -15.14 6.98 -0.50
C ARG A 109 -14.36 8.13 0.15
N VAL A 110 -13.24 7.83 0.79
CA VAL A 110 -12.49 8.77 1.65
C VAL A 110 -11.25 9.33 0.96
N GLY A 111 -10.84 8.74 -0.17
CA GLY A 111 -9.59 9.06 -0.88
C GLY A 111 -8.33 8.52 -0.20
N ARG A 112 -8.47 7.85 0.95
CA ARG A 112 -7.39 7.27 1.76
C ARG A 112 -7.82 5.93 2.35
N GLY A 113 -6.87 5.00 2.40
CA GLY A 113 -7.08 3.71 3.03
C GLY A 113 -7.37 3.83 4.53
N PRO A 114 -8.31 3.05 5.08
CA PRO A 114 -8.49 2.98 6.53
C PRO A 114 -7.27 2.33 7.17
N GLN A 115 -7.09 2.58 8.46
CA GLN A 115 -6.18 1.78 9.27
C GLN A 115 -6.71 0.34 9.41
N ILE A 116 -5.85 -0.58 9.84
CA ILE A 116 -6.24 -1.95 10.18
C ILE A 116 -5.88 -2.19 11.65
N VAL A 117 -6.78 -2.81 12.39
CA VAL A 117 -6.57 -3.27 13.77
C VAL A 117 -6.99 -4.74 13.87
N LEU A 118 -6.24 -5.53 14.64
CA LEU A 118 -6.63 -6.91 14.92
C LEU A 118 -7.81 -6.94 15.89
N ARG A 119 -8.68 -7.95 15.77
CA ARG A 119 -9.86 -8.11 16.63
C ARG A 119 -9.51 -8.12 18.11
N SER A 120 -8.45 -8.82 18.51
CA SER A 120 -7.91 -8.88 19.88
C SER A 120 -7.53 -7.51 20.44
N SER A 121 -7.19 -6.56 19.57
CA SER A 121 -6.76 -5.19 19.90
C SER A 121 -7.83 -4.13 19.61
N SER A 122 -8.98 -4.52 19.07
CA SER A 122 -10.04 -3.59 18.63
C SER A 122 -10.69 -2.81 19.78
N GLN A 123 -10.51 -3.25 21.03
CA GLN A 123 -11.02 -2.61 22.24
C GLN A 123 -9.89 -2.03 23.12
N ASP A 124 -8.63 -2.11 22.68
CA ASP A 124 -7.51 -1.52 23.43
C ASP A 124 -7.49 0.01 23.25
N ALA A 125 -8.09 0.71 24.21
CA ALA A 125 -8.20 2.17 24.17
C ALA A 125 -6.84 2.87 24.09
N ALA A 126 -5.79 2.31 24.72
CA ALA A 126 -4.46 2.92 24.69
C ALA A 126 -3.83 2.80 23.29
N LEU A 127 -3.93 1.62 22.67
CA LEU A 127 -3.47 1.39 21.30
C LEU A 127 -4.24 2.25 20.29
N LEU A 128 -5.57 2.31 20.40
CA LEU A 128 -6.40 3.10 19.49
C LEU A 128 -6.06 4.59 19.59
N ALA A 129 -5.93 5.11 20.81
CA ALA A 129 -5.56 6.51 21.04
C ALA A 129 -4.16 6.82 20.50
N ALA A 130 -3.17 5.96 20.75
CA ALA A 130 -1.80 6.14 20.25
C ALA A 130 -1.73 6.17 18.71
N ARG A 131 -2.67 5.51 18.04
CA ARG A 131 -2.78 5.47 16.56
C ARG A 131 -3.75 6.50 15.98
N GLY A 132 -4.39 7.33 16.82
CA GLY A 132 -5.38 8.31 16.39
C GLY A 132 -6.68 7.70 15.84
N ILE A 133 -6.98 6.43 16.15
CA ILE A 133 -8.20 5.75 15.71
C ILE A 133 -9.37 6.18 16.60
N ARG A 134 -10.44 6.68 15.97
CA ARG A 134 -11.67 7.14 16.63
C ARG A 134 -12.90 6.33 16.24
N HIS A 135 -12.84 5.64 15.10
CA HIS A 135 -13.93 4.82 14.59
C HIS A 135 -13.39 3.44 14.22
N VAL A 136 -13.91 2.41 14.87
CA VAL A 136 -13.59 1.01 14.57
C VAL A 136 -14.79 0.41 13.86
N VAL A 137 -14.54 -0.19 12.70
CA VAL A 137 -15.59 -0.72 11.81
C VAL A 137 -15.36 -2.21 11.61
N GLU A 138 -16.37 -2.99 11.94
CA GLU A 138 -16.40 -4.43 11.67
C GLU A 138 -16.60 -4.68 10.17
N VAL A 139 -15.82 -5.61 9.63
CA VAL A 139 -16.06 -6.14 8.30
C VAL A 139 -16.94 -7.37 8.46
N ALA A 140 -18.08 -7.42 7.76
CA ALA A 140 -18.96 -8.57 7.84
C ALA A 140 -18.22 -9.83 7.35
N ALA A 141 -18.32 -10.91 8.11
CA ALA A 141 -17.92 -12.23 7.63
C ALA A 141 -18.84 -12.61 6.47
N VAL A 142 -18.26 -13.05 5.36
CA VAL A 142 -19.00 -13.63 4.22
C VAL A 142 -19.21 -15.10 4.48
#